data_AF-A0A7S1H1E3-F1
#
_entry.id   AF-A0A7S1H1E3-F1
#
_cell.length_a   1.000
_cell.length_b   1.000
_cell.length_c   1.000
_cell.angle_alpha   90.00
_cell.angle_beta   90.00
_cell.angle_gamma   90.00
#
_symmetry.space_group_name_H-M   'P 1'
#
loop_
_entity.id
_entity.type
_entity.pdbx_description
1 polymer ?
#
loop_
_entity_poly.entity_id
_entity_poly.type
_entity_poly.pdbx_seq_one_letter_code
_entity_poly.pdbx_strand_id
1 'polypeptide(L)'
;PEGTILPCNLPREDTNDAFIYKDGSVKSIEELPDHSVIGTASLRRQSQLMAKNPTLKCVNFRGNVQTRLRKLDDGVVDATLLAIAGLKRMDMDDCATAVLDWDEMLPAVAQGAIGIQCRSDDERSLKYITALSDPDTKACVDCERAFLEALDGNCKTPIAGQARIVDGRIQFRGLIAMPDGSLKYETESEGAVEDATEIGRKAGEKLKAEAGENFFEMMVEMSPQQVIGQLTK
;
A
#
# COMPACT_ATOMS: atom_id res chain seq x y z
N PRO A 1 16.69 5.82 10.86
CA PRO A 1 18.09 5.68 11.33
C PRO A 1 18.19 6.03 12.82
N GLU A 2 19.26 5.61 13.50
CA GLU A 2 19.55 6.13 14.84
C GLU A 2 19.57 7.67 14.83
N GLY A 3 19.02 8.29 15.87
CA GLY A 3 18.92 9.74 15.98
C GLY A 3 17.81 10.40 15.14
N THR A 4 16.93 9.62 14.48
CA THR A 4 15.79 10.15 13.70
C THR A 4 14.46 9.58 14.17
N ILE A 5 13.43 10.42 14.22
CA ILE A 5 12.06 10.07 14.65
C ILE A 5 11.03 10.62 13.66
N LEU A 6 9.85 9.98 13.59
CA LEU A 6 8.70 10.40 12.78
C LEU A 6 7.54 10.84 13.72
N PRO A 7 7.65 12.00 14.39
CA PRO A 7 6.71 12.37 15.45
C PRO A 7 5.40 12.96 14.93
N CYS A 8 5.35 13.39 13.67
CA CYS A 8 4.23 14.17 13.12
C CYS A 8 3.68 13.50 11.86
N ASN A 9 2.37 13.32 11.84
CA ASN A 9 1.59 12.93 10.68
C ASN A 9 0.53 14.00 10.43
N LEU A 10 0.50 14.59 9.23
CA LEU A 10 -0.52 15.56 8.83
C LEU A 10 -1.88 14.87 8.63
N PRO A 11 -3.01 15.61 8.58
CA PRO A 11 -4.31 15.04 8.22
C PRO A 11 -4.22 14.17 6.98
N ARG A 12 -4.75 12.95 7.08
CA ARG A 12 -4.66 11.95 6.02
C ARG A 12 -5.57 12.30 4.86
N GLU A 13 -5.04 12.17 3.66
CA GLU A 13 -5.88 12.13 2.46
C GLU A 13 -6.44 10.72 2.25
N ASP A 14 -7.42 10.60 1.35
CA ASP A 14 -7.99 9.34 0.89
C ASP A 14 -6.94 8.26 0.60
N THR A 15 -7.10 7.11 1.26
CA THR A 15 -6.11 6.04 1.27
C THR A 15 -6.27 5.09 0.09
N ASN A 16 -7.34 5.20 -0.68
CA ASN A 16 -7.68 4.25 -1.73
C ASN A 16 -6.72 4.27 -2.92
N ASP A 17 -6.72 3.17 -3.67
CA ASP A 17 -6.10 3.13 -4.99
C ASP A 17 -7.11 3.57 -6.05
N ALA A 18 -6.62 4.27 -7.07
CA ALA A 18 -7.34 4.59 -8.28
C ALA A 18 -6.95 3.62 -9.38
N PHE A 19 -7.95 3.00 -10.00
CA PHE A 19 -7.83 2.26 -11.25
C PHE A 19 -7.94 3.21 -12.44
N ILE A 20 -7.05 3.06 -13.41
CA ILE A 20 -6.98 3.92 -14.59
C ILE A 20 -6.84 3.03 -15.81
N TYR A 21 -7.85 3.04 -16.68
CA TYR A 21 -7.86 2.30 -17.94
C TYR A 21 -7.59 3.24 -19.12
N LYS A 22 -6.83 2.79 -20.12
CA LYS A 22 -6.29 3.62 -21.22
C LYS A 22 -7.33 4.42 -22.03
N ASP A 23 -8.55 3.91 -22.18
CA ASP A 23 -9.60 4.52 -23.02
C ASP A 23 -10.98 4.59 -22.32
N GLY A 24 -11.02 4.23 -21.03
CA GLY A 24 -12.24 4.20 -20.23
C GLY A 24 -13.33 3.22 -20.68
N SER A 25 -13.07 2.31 -21.62
CA SER A 25 -14.05 1.30 -22.06
C SER A 25 -14.32 0.24 -20.99
N VAL A 26 -13.34 -0.05 -20.14
CA VAL A 26 -13.45 -0.89 -18.95
C VAL A 26 -13.66 0.00 -17.73
N LYS A 27 -14.63 -0.31 -16.87
CA LYS A 27 -15.02 0.54 -15.72
C LYS A 27 -14.55 0.03 -14.37
N SER A 28 -14.23 -1.26 -14.25
CA SER A 28 -13.73 -1.85 -13.00
C SER A 28 -12.64 -2.89 -13.25
N ILE A 29 -12.01 -3.37 -12.17
CA ILE A 29 -11.00 -4.43 -12.24
C ILE A 29 -11.62 -5.75 -12.72
N GLU A 30 -12.87 -6.03 -12.32
CA GLU A 30 -13.62 -7.25 -12.65
C GLU A 30 -13.94 -7.34 -14.14
N GLU A 31 -14.04 -6.19 -14.82
CA GLU A 31 -14.29 -6.09 -16.25
C GLU A 31 -13.01 -6.22 -17.10
N LEU A 32 -11.83 -6.32 -16.47
CA LEU A 32 -10.57 -6.46 -17.21
C LEU A 32 -10.59 -7.74 -18.07
N PRO A 33 -10.35 -7.64 -19.38
CA PRO A 33 -10.18 -8.80 -20.24
C PRO A 33 -9.05 -9.70 -19.74
N ASP A 34 -9.21 -11.01 -19.94
CA ASP A 34 -8.13 -11.95 -19.67
C ASP A 34 -6.85 -11.55 -20.41
N HIS A 35 -5.72 -11.76 -19.74
CA HIS A 35 -4.39 -11.39 -20.25
C HIS A 35 -4.12 -9.90 -20.43
N SER A 36 -4.98 -9.01 -19.92
CA SER A 36 -4.71 -7.57 -19.85
C SER A 36 -3.36 -7.29 -19.19
N VAL A 37 -2.63 -6.33 -19.76
CA VAL A 37 -1.31 -5.91 -19.27
C VAL A 37 -1.48 -4.73 -18.32
N ILE A 38 -1.16 -4.94 -17.04
CA ILE A 38 -1.31 -3.94 -15.98
C ILE A 38 0.05 -3.37 -15.59
N GLY A 39 0.21 -2.05 -15.72
CA GLY A 39 1.43 -1.36 -15.33
C GLY A 39 1.46 -1.11 -13.82
N THR A 40 2.25 -1.87 -13.07
CA THR A 40 2.51 -1.61 -11.63
C THR A 40 3.88 -2.15 -11.21
N ALA A 41 4.59 -1.39 -10.37
CA ALA A 41 5.81 -1.86 -9.71
C ALA A 41 5.56 -2.31 -8.25
N SER A 42 4.31 -2.25 -7.79
CA SER A 42 3.91 -2.63 -6.43
C SER A 42 3.52 -4.10 -6.40
N LEU A 43 4.28 -4.92 -5.67
CA LEU A 43 3.94 -6.33 -5.46
C LEU A 43 2.61 -6.47 -4.71
N ARG A 44 2.26 -5.53 -3.81
CA ARG A 44 0.94 -5.46 -3.15
C ARG A 44 -0.22 -5.38 -4.15
N ARG A 45 -0.12 -4.47 -5.13
CA ARG A 45 -1.19 -4.32 -6.13
C ARG A 45 -1.23 -5.51 -7.07
N GLN A 46 -0.05 -5.97 -7.50
CA GLN A 46 0.08 -7.13 -8.38
C GLN A 46 -0.56 -8.38 -7.75
N SER A 47 -0.20 -8.71 -6.50
CA SER A 47 -0.71 -9.90 -5.83
C SER A 47 -2.23 -9.86 -5.67
N GLN A 48 -2.80 -8.71 -5.30
CA GLN A 48 -4.25 -8.55 -5.16
C GLN A 48 -5.00 -8.64 -6.50
N LEU A 49 -4.45 -8.08 -7.58
CA LEU A 49 -5.02 -8.23 -8.92
C LEU A 49 -5.00 -9.69 -9.38
N MET A 50 -3.86 -10.36 -9.24
CA MET A 50 -3.68 -11.74 -9.70
C MET A 50 -4.46 -12.74 -8.84
N ALA A 51 -4.71 -12.43 -7.56
CA ALA A 51 -5.61 -13.20 -6.70
C ALA A 51 -7.07 -13.15 -7.19
N LYS A 52 -7.49 -12.03 -7.80
CA LYS A 52 -8.84 -11.90 -8.42
C LYS A 52 -8.89 -12.55 -9.80
N ASN A 53 -7.88 -12.32 -10.65
CA ASN A 53 -7.77 -12.94 -11.96
C ASN A 53 -6.30 -13.34 -12.26
N PRO A 54 -5.95 -14.64 -12.15
CA PRO A 54 -4.60 -15.14 -12.42
C PRO A 54 -4.12 -14.99 -13.86
N THR A 55 -5.00 -14.67 -14.82
CA THR A 55 -4.62 -14.51 -16.23
C THR A 55 -3.97 -13.15 -16.53
N LEU A 56 -4.14 -12.17 -15.63
CA LEU A 56 -3.63 -10.81 -15.77
C LEU A 56 -2.09 -10.77 -15.77
N LYS A 57 -1.53 -9.84 -16.53
CA LYS A 57 -0.07 -9.69 -16.67
C LYS A 57 0.39 -8.38 -16.05
N CYS A 58 0.99 -8.43 -14.86
CA CYS A 58 1.58 -7.25 -14.25
C CYS A 58 3.01 -7.02 -14.76
N VAL A 59 3.29 -5.81 -15.24
CA VAL A 59 4.62 -5.42 -15.74
C VAL A 59 5.17 -4.24 -14.96
N ASN A 60 6.49 -4.25 -14.72
CA ASN A 60 7.16 -3.20 -13.97
C ASN A 60 6.97 -1.83 -14.65
N PHE A 61 6.28 -0.93 -13.96
CA PHE A 61 5.86 0.35 -14.50
C PHE A 61 6.36 1.50 -13.64
N ARG A 62 7.45 2.13 -14.08
CA ARG A 62 8.17 3.19 -13.34
C ARG A 62 8.15 4.52 -14.08
N GLY A 63 8.38 5.57 -13.29
CA GLY A 63 8.29 6.98 -13.67
C GLY A 63 7.52 7.76 -12.60
N ASN A 64 7.54 9.09 -12.69
CA ASN A 64 6.56 9.93 -11.99
C ASN A 64 5.15 9.71 -12.57
N VAL A 65 4.13 10.29 -11.94
CA VAL A 65 2.73 10.08 -12.34
C VAL A 65 2.48 10.51 -13.79
N GLN A 66 2.95 11.69 -14.19
CA GLN A 66 2.76 12.20 -15.55
C GLN A 66 3.38 11.29 -16.62
N THR A 67 4.59 10.77 -16.35
CA THR A 67 5.25 9.83 -17.27
C THR A 67 4.51 8.51 -17.36
N ARG A 68 3.93 8.04 -16.25
CA ARG A 68 3.13 6.80 -16.24
C ARG A 68 1.82 6.97 -17.01
N LEU A 69 1.12 8.10 -16.82
CA LEU A 69 -0.10 8.39 -17.56
C LEU A 69 0.16 8.52 -19.06
N ARG A 70 1.23 9.22 -19.46
CA ARG A 70 1.61 9.25 -20.88
C ARG A 70 1.89 7.86 -21.46
N LYS A 71 2.60 7.00 -20.74
CA LYS A 71 2.84 5.61 -21.19
C LYS A 71 1.54 4.80 -21.31
N LEU A 72 0.55 5.07 -20.46
CA LEU A 72 -0.77 4.47 -20.55
C LEU A 72 -1.48 4.96 -21.82
N ASP A 73 -1.48 6.26 -22.07
CA ASP A 73 -2.07 6.87 -23.27
C ASP A 73 -1.40 6.37 -24.56
N ASP A 74 -0.08 6.16 -24.53
CA ASP A 74 0.71 5.57 -25.61
C ASP A 74 0.43 4.06 -25.81
N GLY A 75 -0.41 3.44 -24.98
CA GLY A 75 -0.80 2.04 -25.08
C GLY A 75 0.28 1.04 -24.65
N VAL A 76 1.26 1.46 -23.84
CA VAL A 76 2.33 0.55 -23.33
C VAL A 76 1.75 -0.52 -22.40
N VAL A 77 0.66 -0.20 -21.70
CA VAL A 77 -0.12 -1.10 -20.83
C VAL A 77 -1.61 -0.81 -21.03
N ASP A 78 -2.48 -1.76 -20.68
CA ASP A 78 -3.94 -1.59 -20.78
C ASP A 78 -4.51 -0.76 -19.64
N ALA A 79 -3.93 -0.91 -18.45
CA ALA A 79 -4.32 -0.18 -17.25
C ALA A 79 -3.14 0.07 -16.32
N THR A 80 -3.32 1.00 -15.38
CA THR A 80 -2.41 1.19 -14.25
C THR A 80 -3.20 1.50 -12.97
N LEU A 81 -2.51 1.46 -11.84
CA LEU A 81 -3.05 1.87 -10.55
C LEU A 81 -2.15 2.92 -9.92
N LEU A 82 -2.77 3.95 -9.34
CA LEU A 82 -2.10 5.03 -8.61
C LEU A 82 -2.80 5.27 -7.28
N ALA A 83 -2.12 5.89 -6.31
CA ALA A 83 -2.80 6.26 -5.07
C ALA A 83 -3.65 7.51 -5.35
N ILE A 84 -4.93 7.51 -4.95
CA ILE A 84 -5.83 8.63 -5.22
C ILE A 84 -5.34 9.92 -4.55
N ALA A 85 -4.78 9.83 -3.35
CA ALA A 85 -4.14 10.97 -2.67
C ALA A 85 -3.02 11.62 -3.49
N GLY A 86 -2.28 10.83 -4.29
CA GLY A 86 -1.26 11.38 -5.17
C GLY A 86 -1.88 12.20 -6.31
N LEU A 87 -2.95 11.69 -6.90
CA LEU A 87 -3.68 12.35 -8.00
C LEU A 87 -4.36 13.64 -7.53
N LYS A 88 -5.10 13.59 -6.41
CA LYS A 88 -5.77 14.77 -5.82
C LYS A 88 -4.79 15.91 -5.52
N ARG A 89 -3.61 15.60 -4.97
CA ARG A 89 -2.57 16.60 -4.67
C ARG A 89 -1.97 17.29 -5.90
N MET A 90 -2.20 16.74 -7.09
CA MET A 90 -1.75 17.31 -8.36
C MET A 90 -2.91 17.81 -9.22
N ASP A 91 -4.14 17.80 -8.71
CA ASP A 91 -5.37 18.11 -9.46
C ASP A 91 -5.51 17.22 -10.71
N MET A 92 -5.23 15.92 -10.56
CA MET A 92 -5.25 14.92 -11.65
C MET A 92 -6.19 13.73 -11.36
N ASP A 93 -7.06 13.82 -10.37
CA ASP A 93 -7.96 12.73 -9.98
C ASP A 93 -9.06 12.44 -11.01
N ASP A 94 -9.34 13.37 -11.92
CA ASP A 94 -10.25 13.16 -13.06
C ASP A 94 -9.79 12.05 -14.03
N CYS A 95 -8.52 11.64 -14.00
CA CYS A 95 -8.05 10.52 -14.80
C CYS A 95 -8.45 9.16 -14.21
N ALA A 96 -8.89 9.10 -12.95
CA ALA A 96 -9.32 7.86 -12.33
C ALA A 96 -10.56 7.30 -13.05
N THR A 97 -10.46 6.08 -13.54
CA THR A 97 -11.61 5.34 -14.08
C THR A 97 -12.53 4.89 -12.95
N ALA A 98 -11.94 4.44 -11.83
CA ALA A 98 -12.64 4.10 -10.59
C ALA A 98 -11.72 4.32 -9.38
N VAL A 99 -12.31 4.65 -8.24
CA VAL A 99 -11.63 4.63 -6.93
C VAL A 99 -12.04 3.33 -6.24
N LEU A 100 -11.04 2.52 -5.90
CA LEU A 100 -11.23 1.16 -5.40
C LEU A 100 -11.41 1.17 -3.89
N ASP A 101 -12.44 0.49 -3.40
CA ASP A 101 -12.59 0.30 -1.96
C ASP A 101 -11.60 -0.73 -1.39
N TRP A 102 -11.66 -0.97 -0.08
CA TRP A 102 -10.75 -1.89 0.60
C TRP A 102 -11.02 -3.37 0.30
N ASP A 103 -12.21 -3.73 -0.20
CA ASP A 103 -12.55 -5.09 -0.64
C ASP A 103 -12.05 -5.35 -2.08
N GLU A 104 -11.93 -4.29 -2.87
CA GLU A 104 -11.32 -4.30 -4.19
C GLU A 104 -9.78 -4.27 -4.13
N MET A 105 -9.20 -3.37 -3.33
CA MET A 105 -7.76 -3.19 -3.26
C MET A 105 -7.34 -2.62 -1.90
N LEU A 106 -6.92 -3.48 -0.98
CA LEU A 106 -6.45 -3.04 0.32
C LEU A 106 -5.19 -2.16 0.17
N PRO A 107 -5.18 -0.91 0.70
CA PRO A 107 -4.07 0.01 0.47
C PRO A 107 -2.76 -0.39 1.15
N ALA A 108 -1.69 0.30 0.75
CA ALA A 108 -0.41 0.19 1.44
C ALA A 108 -0.47 0.86 2.82
N VAL A 109 0.36 0.34 3.73
CA VAL A 109 0.65 0.95 5.03
C VAL A 109 1.05 2.42 4.84
N ALA A 110 0.44 3.29 5.65
CA ALA A 110 0.60 4.73 5.63
C ALA A 110 0.19 5.44 4.31
N GLN A 111 -0.48 4.76 3.37
CA GLN A 111 -0.93 5.40 2.12
C GLN A 111 -1.84 6.60 2.44
N GLY A 112 -1.66 7.70 1.70
CA GLY A 112 -2.39 8.96 1.91
C GLY A 112 -1.84 9.86 3.01
N ALA A 113 -1.03 9.37 3.95
CA ALA A 113 -0.45 10.19 5.01
C ALA A 113 0.82 10.93 4.56
N ILE A 114 1.04 12.14 5.09
CA ILE A 114 2.33 12.84 5.01
C ILE A 114 2.94 12.81 6.40
N GLY A 115 4.15 12.25 6.51
CA GLY A 115 4.92 12.22 7.75
C GLY A 115 6.10 13.19 7.72
N ILE A 116 6.36 13.89 8.82
CA ILE A 116 7.50 14.79 8.98
C ILE A 116 8.52 14.16 9.93
N GLN A 117 9.71 13.86 9.41
CA GLN A 117 10.81 13.32 10.19
C GLN A 117 11.69 14.44 10.74
N CYS A 118 12.17 14.31 11.97
CA CYS A 118 13.19 15.18 12.54
C CYS A 118 14.26 14.37 13.29
N ARG A 119 15.30 15.06 13.77
CA ARG A 119 16.26 14.47 14.69
C ARG A 119 15.63 14.29 16.07
N SER A 120 15.99 13.23 16.77
CA SER A 120 15.43 12.91 18.09
C SER A 120 15.84 13.88 19.19
N ASP A 121 16.96 14.59 19.01
CA ASP A 121 17.51 15.58 19.95
C ASP A 121 17.17 17.03 19.59
N ASP A 122 16.40 17.27 18.52
CA ASP A 122 16.01 18.61 18.08
C ASP A 122 14.66 19.02 18.67
N GLU A 123 14.66 19.38 19.95
CA GLU A 123 13.48 19.84 20.69
C GLU A 123 12.78 21.03 20.02
N ARG A 124 13.56 21.91 19.37
CA ARG A 124 13.04 23.08 18.67
C ARG A 124 12.17 22.64 17.50
N SER A 125 12.67 21.75 16.64
CA SER A 125 11.90 21.21 15.51
C SER A 125 10.69 20.43 16.01
N LEU A 126 10.86 19.58 17.03
CA LEU A 126 9.78 18.79 17.62
C LEU A 126 8.62 19.68 18.08
N LYS A 127 8.92 20.78 18.78
CA LYS A 127 7.91 21.74 19.24
C LYS A 127 7.05 22.30 18.10
N TYR A 128 7.65 22.62 16.95
CA TYR A 128 6.91 23.21 15.83
C TYR A 128 6.11 22.17 15.05
N ILE A 129 6.67 21.00 14.79
CA ILE A 129 6.03 19.99 13.94
C ILE A 129 4.91 19.24 14.67
N THR A 130 5.00 19.06 15.98
CA THR A 130 3.94 18.39 16.76
C THR A 130 2.61 19.14 16.67
N ALA A 131 2.63 20.47 16.54
CA ALA A 131 1.43 21.29 16.36
C ALA A 131 0.72 21.05 15.01
N LEU A 132 1.40 20.45 14.03
CA LEU A 132 0.83 20.08 12.73
C LEU A 132 0.27 18.65 12.73
N SER A 133 0.50 17.88 13.80
CA SER A 133 0.12 16.48 13.83
C SER A 133 -1.38 16.33 14.01
N ASP A 134 -1.98 15.51 13.15
CA ASP A 134 -3.33 14.99 13.30
C ASP A 134 -3.30 13.71 14.16
N PRO A 135 -3.96 13.68 15.33
CA PRO A 135 -3.89 12.56 16.26
C PRO A 135 -4.52 11.29 15.68
N ASP A 136 -5.60 11.42 14.91
CA ASP A 136 -6.32 10.30 14.31
C ASP A 136 -5.47 9.62 13.24
N THR A 137 -4.88 10.41 12.33
CA THR A 137 -3.94 9.92 11.32
C THR A 137 -2.75 9.27 11.98
N LYS A 138 -2.21 9.86 13.05
CA LYS A 138 -1.07 9.31 13.77
C LYS A 138 -1.41 7.94 14.37
N ALA A 139 -2.55 7.79 15.06
CA ALA A 139 -2.96 6.51 15.63
C ALA A 139 -3.14 5.44 14.54
N CYS A 140 -3.82 5.76 13.43
CA CYS A 140 -3.97 4.85 12.31
C CYS A 140 -2.62 4.43 11.70
N VAL A 141 -1.72 5.40 11.45
CA VAL A 141 -0.40 5.12 10.88
C VAL A 141 0.46 4.30 11.84
N ASP A 142 0.42 4.57 13.16
CA ASP A 142 1.15 3.79 14.16
C ASP A 142 0.65 2.34 14.20
N CYS A 143 -0.67 2.11 14.10
CA CYS A 143 -1.26 0.77 13.94
C CYS A 143 -0.70 0.05 12.70
N GLU A 144 -0.82 0.67 11.53
CA GLU A 144 -0.40 0.08 10.27
C GLU A 144 1.11 -0.21 10.21
N ARG A 145 1.93 0.68 10.80
CA ARG A 145 3.37 0.52 10.86
C ARG A 145 3.79 -0.60 11.81
N ALA A 146 3.14 -0.73 12.97
CA ALA A 146 3.39 -1.82 13.90
C ALA A 146 3.05 -3.19 13.29
N PHE A 147 1.98 -3.25 12.49
CA PHE A 147 1.64 -4.42 11.67
C PHE A 147 2.75 -4.77 10.67
N LEU A 148 3.23 -3.77 9.91
CA LEU A 148 4.29 -3.97 8.93
C LEU A 148 5.60 -4.43 9.57
N GLU A 149 5.96 -3.84 10.72
CA GLU A 149 7.17 -4.17 11.47
C GLU A 149 7.14 -5.60 12.01
N ALA A 150 6.00 -6.05 12.56
CA ALA A 150 5.84 -7.43 13.05
C ALA A 150 6.05 -8.49 11.94
N LEU A 151 5.78 -8.11 10.69
CA LEU A 151 5.95 -8.94 9.50
C LEU A 151 7.34 -8.81 8.83
N ASP A 152 8.24 -7.98 9.37
CA ASP A 152 9.51 -7.59 8.72
C ASP A 152 9.31 -7.06 7.29
N GLY A 153 8.20 -6.35 7.08
CA GLY A 153 7.75 -5.89 5.78
C GLY A 153 8.37 -4.58 5.32
N ASN A 154 8.33 -4.31 4.02
CA ASN A 154 8.79 -3.05 3.44
C ASN A 154 8.03 -2.71 2.14
N CYS A 155 8.40 -1.62 1.46
CA CYS A 155 7.69 -1.16 0.26
C CYS A 155 7.76 -2.14 -0.94
N LYS A 156 8.59 -3.17 -0.86
CA LYS A 156 8.77 -4.20 -1.89
C LYS A 156 8.13 -5.53 -1.51
N THR A 157 7.48 -5.64 -0.35
CA THR A 157 6.76 -6.86 0.02
C THR A 157 5.29 -6.78 -0.42
N PRO A 158 4.65 -7.91 -0.80
CA PRO A 158 3.22 -8.01 -1.12
C PRO A 158 2.34 -7.93 0.13
N ILE A 159 2.46 -6.81 0.86
CA ILE A 159 1.75 -6.56 2.12
C ILE A 159 0.84 -5.33 1.96
N ALA A 160 -0.39 -5.46 2.43
CA ALA A 160 -1.37 -4.38 2.54
C ALA A 160 -1.79 -4.23 4.01
N GLY A 161 -2.09 -3.00 4.43
CA GLY A 161 -2.42 -2.71 5.82
C GLY A 161 -3.03 -1.32 5.96
N GLN A 162 -4.25 -1.26 6.49
CA GLN A 162 -5.00 -0.02 6.59
C GLN A 162 -5.78 0.06 7.91
N ALA A 163 -5.68 1.18 8.61
CA ALA A 163 -6.48 1.52 9.78
C ALA A 163 -7.30 2.80 9.55
N ARG A 164 -8.57 2.77 9.97
CA ARG A 164 -9.44 3.96 10.07
C ARG A 164 -10.06 4.04 11.46
N ILE A 165 -10.45 5.24 11.87
CA ILE A 165 -11.25 5.44 13.08
C ILE A 165 -12.72 5.53 12.69
N VAL A 166 -13.54 4.65 13.25
CA VAL A 166 -15.00 4.64 13.08
C VAL A 166 -15.61 4.55 14.47
N ASP A 167 -16.52 5.47 14.79
CA ASP A 167 -17.19 5.56 16.09
C ASP A 167 -16.21 5.56 17.28
N GLY A 168 -15.07 6.26 17.14
CA GLY A 168 -14.04 6.38 18.18
C GLY A 168 -13.19 5.13 18.38
N ARG A 169 -13.22 4.17 17.46
CA ARG A 169 -12.44 2.93 17.51
C ARG A 169 -11.60 2.74 16.27
N ILE A 170 -10.41 2.16 16.44
CA ILE A 170 -9.60 1.67 15.33
C ILE A 170 -10.31 0.48 14.70
N GLN A 171 -10.47 0.51 13.38
CA GLN A 171 -10.76 -0.62 12.53
C GLN A 171 -9.56 -0.84 11.62
N PHE A 172 -8.91 -1.98 11.75
CA PHE A 172 -7.71 -2.35 10.99
C PHE A 172 -7.98 -3.56 10.11
N ARG A 173 -7.49 -3.51 8.87
CA ARG A 173 -7.39 -4.65 7.96
C ARG A 173 -5.95 -4.83 7.51
N GLY A 174 -5.49 -6.07 7.45
CA GLY A 174 -4.16 -6.43 6.97
C GLY A 174 -4.21 -7.64 6.05
N LEU A 175 -3.30 -7.68 5.08
CA LEU A 175 -3.13 -8.79 4.15
C LEU A 175 -1.66 -9.02 3.82
N ILE A 176 -1.28 -10.31 3.72
CA ILE A 176 -0.03 -10.77 3.10
C ILE A 176 -0.37 -11.76 1.99
N ALA A 177 0.35 -11.70 0.86
CA ALA A 177 0.07 -12.58 -0.28
C ALA A 177 1.36 -13.01 -1.00
N MET A 178 1.29 -14.07 -1.79
CA MET A 178 2.35 -14.40 -2.74
C MET A 178 2.38 -13.37 -3.87
N PRO A 179 3.56 -13.06 -4.48
CA PRO A 179 3.65 -12.07 -5.55
C PRO A 179 2.78 -12.37 -6.78
N ASP A 180 2.42 -13.63 -7.01
CA ASP A 180 1.53 -14.09 -8.09
C ASP A 180 0.06 -14.19 -7.67
N GLY A 181 -0.27 -13.82 -6.43
CA GLY A 181 -1.64 -13.87 -5.90
C GLY A 181 -2.17 -15.28 -5.60
N SER A 182 -1.37 -16.34 -5.76
CA SER A 182 -1.81 -17.73 -5.61
C SER A 182 -2.25 -18.10 -4.19
N LEU A 183 -1.71 -17.42 -3.19
CA LEU A 183 -2.01 -17.61 -1.78
C LEU A 183 -2.01 -16.27 -1.06
N LYS A 184 -2.98 -16.06 -0.18
CA LYS A 184 -3.09 -14.87 0.67
C LYS A 184 -3.62 -15.22 2.06
N TYR A 185 -3.23 -14.41 3.05
CA TYR A 185 -3.78 -14.43 4.40
C TYR A 185 -4.25 -13.03 4.77
N GLU A 186 -5.39 -12.96 5.44
CA GLU A 186 -6.10 -11.72 5.78
C GLU A 186 -6.42 -11.68 7.26
N THR A 187 -6.38 -10.48 7.85
CA THR A 187 -6.77 -10.27 9.23
C THR A 187 -7.56 -8.97 9.37
N GLU A 188 -8.52 -8.98 10.28
CA GLU A 188 -9.23 -7.79 10.73
C GLU A 188 -9.07 -7.68 12.24
N SER A 189 -8.94 -6.46 12.74
CA SER A 189 -8.85 -6.16 14.17
C SER A 189 -9.56 -4.85 14.48
N GLU A 190 -10.07 -4.73 15.69
CA GLU A 190 -10.69 -3.50 16.17
C GLU A 190 -10.39 -3.25 17.65
N GLY A 191 -10.39 -2.00 18.08
CA GLY A 191 -10.04 -1.66 19.46
C GLY A 191 -10.02 -0.17 19.75
N ALA A 192 -9.60 0.19 20.96
CA ALA A 192 -9.48 1.59 21.36
C ALA A 192 -8.33 2.28 20.61
N VAL A 193 -8.44 3.60 20.40
CA VAL A 193 -7.42 4.39 19.71
C VAL A 193 -6.07 4.37 20.43
N GLU A 194 -6.09 4.32 21.76
CA GLU A 194 -4.89 4.20 22.60
C GLU A 194 -4.12 2.88 22.43
N ASP A 195 -4.80 1.82 21.95
CA ASP A 195 -4.20 0.52 21.68
C ASP A 195 -3.73 0.36 20.23
N ALA A 196 -3.77 1.41 19.40
CA ALA A 196 -3.54 1.34 17.95
C ALA A 196 -2.27 0.54 17.57
N THR A 197 -1.12 0.87 18.16
CA THR A 197 0.15 0.16 17.94
C THR A 197 0.05 -1.32 18.29
N GLU A 198 -0.58 -1.64 19.41
CA GLU A 198 -0.73 -3.01 19.91
C GLU A 198 -1.67 -3.84 19.03
N ILE A 199 -2.75 -3.23 18.54
CA ILE A 199 -3.69 -3.82 17.57
C ILE A 199 -2.93 -4.23 16.30
N GLY A 200 -2.13 -3.33 15.75
CA GLY A 200 -1.34 -3.58 14.54
C GLY A 200 -0.30 -4.68 14.74
N ARG A 201 0.47 -4.60 15.83
CA ARG A 201 1.48 -5.61 16.19
C ARG A 201 0.88 -7.01 16.30
N LYS A 202 -0.21 -7.17 17.07
CA LYS A 202 -0.91 -8.45 17.23
C LYS A 202 -1.46 -8.98 15.91
N ALA A 203 -1.99 -8.11 15.06
CA ALA A 203 -2.49 -8.51 13.74
C ALA A 203 -1.35 -9.05 12.85
N GLY A 204 -0.17 -8.43 12.89
CA GLY A 204 1.00 -8.88 12.14
C GLY A 204 1.55 -10.21 12.66
N GLU A 205 1.66 -10.36 13.99
CA GLU A 205 2.07 -11.62 14.63
C GLU A 205 1.11 -12.76 14.33
N LYS A 206 -0.21 -12.50 14.35
CA LYS A 206 -1.23 -13.47 13.98
C LYS A 206 -1.04 -13.94 12.54
N LEU A 207 -0.93 -13.03 11.58
CA LEU A 207 -0.70 -13.41 10.17
C LEU A 207 0.62 -14.16 9.98
N LYS A 208 1.68 -13.74 10.67
CA LYS A 208 2.98 -14.43 10.63
C LYS A 208 2.88 -15.88 11.12
N ALA A 209 2.14 -16.11 12.20
CA ALA A 209 1.90 -17.43 12.75
C ALA A 209 1.01 -18.30 11.84
N GLU A 210 -0.02 -17.72 11.24
CA GLU A 210 -0.94 -18.42 10.32
C GLU A 210 -0.25 -18.82 9.01
N ALA A 211 0.56 -17.92 8.43
CA ALA A 211 1.27 -18.19 7.20
C ALA A 211 2.43 -19.19 7.37
N GLY A 212 3.07 -19.18 8.54
CA GLY A 212 4.23 -20.00 8.85
C GLY A 212 5.51 -19.56 8.15
N GLU A 213 6.67 -20.07 8.58
CA GLU A 213 7.99 -19.65 8.08
C GLU A 213 8.17 -19.92 6.57
N ASN A 214 7.66 -21.06 6.09
CA ASN A 214 7.75 -21.46 4.69
C ASN A 214 7.12 -20.44 3.72
N PHE A 215 6.06 -19.74 4.14
CA PHE A 215 5.43 -18.71 3.31
C PHE A 215 6.39 -17.55 3.02
N PHE A 216 7.13 -17.09 4.03
CA PHE A 216 8.07 -15.98 3.88
C PHE A 216 9.31 -16.39 3.06
N GLU A 217 9.77 -17.63 3.20
CA GLU A 217 10.83 -18.19 2.35
C GLU A 217 10.40 -18.20 0.88
N MET A 218 9.23 -18.79 0.58
CA MET A 218 8.66 -18.81 -0.77
C MET A 218 8.44 -17.40 -1.34
N MET A 219 7.96 -16.46 -0.51
CA MET A 219 7.73 -15.07 -0.92
C MET A 219 9.03 -14.39 -1.36
N VAL A 220 10.14 -14.66 -0.68
CA VAL A 220 11.47 -14.11 -1.03
C VAL A 220 11.95 -14.73 -2.34
N GLU A 221 11.85 -16.05 -2.50
CA GLU A 221 12.23 -16.75 -3.73
C GLU A 221 11.45 -16.27 -4.97
N MET A 222 10.15 -16.02 -4.80
CA MET A 222 9.26 -15.57 -5.88
C MET A 222 9.31 -14.07 -6.14
N SER A 223 10.01 -13.30 -5.30
CA SER A 223 10.18 -11.86 -5.51
C SER A 223 11.20 -11.63 -6.63
N PRO A 224 10.80 -11.17 -7.83
CA PRO A 224 11.67 -11.12 -9.02
C PRO A 224 12.90 -10.22 -8.87
N GLN A 225 12.97 -9.44 -7.79
CA GLN A 225 14.07 -8.53 -7.50
C GLN A 225 15.38 -9.26 -7.14
N GLN A 226 15.37 -10.56 -6.81
CA GLN A 226 16.60 -11.35 -6.65
C GLN A 226 17.07 -12.06 -7.93
N VAL A 227 16.20 -12.23 -8.94
CA VAL A 227 16.54 -12.94 -10.18
C VAL A 227 16.97 -12.00 -11.32
N ILE A 228 16.68 -10.69 -11.25
CA ILE A 228 17.08 -9.69 -12.25
C ILE A 228 18.21 -8.78 -11.71
N GLY A 229 19.17 -9.39 -11.01
CA GLY A 229 20.41 -8.74 -10.55
C GLY A 229 21.66 -9.13 -11.36
N GLN A 230 21.54 -10.01 -12.36
CA GLN A 230 22.69 -10.53 -13.13
C GLN A 230 22.66 -10.27 -14.64
N LEU A 231 21.74 -9.43 -15.16
CA LEU A 231 21.72 -9.07 -16.58
C LEU A 231 21.55 -7.57 -16.78
N THR A 232 22.51 -6.80 -16.26
CA THR A 232 22.96 -5.50 -16.80
C THR A 232 24.27 -5.13 -16.09
N LYS A 233 25.38 -5.68 -16.61
CA LYS A 233 26.61 -4.91 -16.80
C LYS A 233 26.67 -4.54 -18.27
#